data_AF-A0A165SF08-F1
#
_entry.id   AF-A0A165SF08-F1
#
_cell.length_a   1.000
_cell.length_b   1.000
_cell.length_c   1.000
_cell.angle_alpha   90.00
_cell.angle_beta   90.00
_cell.angle_gamma   90.00
#
_symmetry.space_group_name_H-M   'P 1'
#
loop_
_entity.id
_entity.type
_entity.pdbx_description
1 polymer ?
#
loop_
_entity_poly.entity_id
_entity_poly.type
_entity_poly.pdbx_seq_one_letter_code
_entity_poly.pdbx_strand_id
1 'polypeptide(L)'
;MAYLGSSPSCELPLTLSTPSSVLLVADRFVSAEFLEYAKQLAVRYSSGGRGYLATHPLVWSLKQPFLVDLSILRPCAWVVDHRNNVAPLLFYDLFGCQNGYKRHHPYRGSALVQFEWSSLQEHQGTRTVVLRLVKFIKPLERTNDPKGLSLVPEPREGELIMKPDPYVIRRGNLKYAPWFCDLDKPQRASRTIREPLRLLLDDGEKTPNRSLDLGVSLGLWNAMDNSVSP
;
A
#
# COMPACT_ATOMS: atom_id res chain seq x y z
N MET A 1 51.62 4.12 -13.98
CA MET A 1 50.94 4.51 -12.71
C MET A 1 49.49 4.11 -12.85
N ALA A 2 49.07 3.03 -12.19
CA ALA A 2 47.71 2.51 -12.21
C ALA A 2 47.04 2.80 -10.86
N TYR A 3 45.88 3.44 -10.88
CA TYR A 3 45.02 3.60 -9.70
C TYR A 3 43.93 2.53 -9.75
N LEU A 4 44.10 1.48 -8.95
CA LEU A 4 43.04 0.56 -8.56
C LEU A 4 42.34 1.17 -7.34
N GLY A 5 41.22 1.83 -7.56
CA GLY A 5 40.32 2.27 -6.49
C GLY A 5 39.25 1.22 -6.26
N SER A 6 39.45 0.37 -5.26
CA SER A 6 38.47 -0.59 -4.78
C SER A 6 37.23 0.15 -4.24
N SER A 7 36.08 -0.04 -4.87
CA SER A 7 34.79 0.39 -4.31
C SER A 7 34.52 -0.38 -3.02
N PRO A 8 34.10 0.28 -1.93
CA PRO A 8 33.66 -0.42 -0.74
C PRO A 8 32.33 -1.11 -1.04
N SER A 9 32.35 -2.44 -0.95
CA SER A 9 31.14 -3.26 -0.88
C SER A 9 30.28 -2.78 0.29
N CYS A 10 29.18 -2.09 -0.02
CA CYS A 10 28.10 -1.87 0.93
C CYS A 10 27.42 -3.22 1.19
N GLU A 11 27.94 -3.99 2.13
CA GLU A 11 27.16 -5.03 2.80
C GLU A 11 26.08 -4.33 3.62
N LEU A 12 24.88 -4.21 3.02
CA LEU A 12 23.69 -3.83 3.77
C LEU A 12 23.25 -5.03 4.62
N PRO A 13 23.05 -4.86 5.93
CA PRO A 13 22.58 -5.96 6.78
C PRO A 13 21.15 -6.33 6.37
N LEU A 14 20.99 -7.57 5.89
CA LEU A 14 19.70 -8.21 5.57
C LEU A 14 18.90 -8.57 6.82
N THR A 15 18.72 -7.65 7.76
CA THR A 15 17.82 -7.88 8.92
C THR A 15 16.43 -7.37 8.60
N LEU A 16 15.63 -8.25 7.98
CA LEU A 16 14.19 -8.11 7.72
C LEU A 16 13.35 -8.20 9.02
N SER A 17 13.79 -7.59 10.11
CA SER A 17 12.98 -7.40 11.32
C SER A 17 12.27 -6.05 11.25
N THR A 18 11.45 -5.83 10.21
CA THR A 18 10.51 -4.71 10.30
C THR A 18 9.50 -5.08 11.38
N PRO A 19 9.24 -4.21 12.39
CA PRO A 19 8.35 -4.52 13.52
C PRO A 19 6.95 -4.97 13.06
N SER A 20 6.54 -4.57 11.87
CA SER A 20 5.27 -4.98 11.23
C SER A 20 5.16 -6.49 11.01
N SER A 21 6.24 -7.18 10.62
CA SER A 21 6.20 -8.62 10.32
C SER A 21 6.09 -9.49 11.59
N VAL A 22 6.72 -9.04 12.69
CA VAL A 22 6.63 -9.67 14.01
C VAL A 22 5.22 -9.51 14.59
N LEU A 23 4.61 -8.33 14.44
CA LEU A 23 3.24 -8.06 14.88
C LEU A 23 2.21 -8.93 14.15
N LEU A 24 2.36 -9.14 12.84
CA LEU A 24 1.46 -10.00 12.06
C LEU A 24 1.44 -11.46 12.57
N VAL A 25 2.61 -11.97 12.99
CA VAL A 25 2.71 -13.33 13.54
C VAL A 25 2.21 -13.38 15.00
N ALA A 26 2.57 -12.38 15.81
CA ALA A 26 2.16 -12.30 17.21
C ALA A 26 0.64 -12.21 17.36
N ASP A 27 -0.01 -11.40 16.51
CA ASP A 27 -1.47 -11.22 16.50
C ASP A 27 -2.20 -12.37 15.77
N ARG A 28 -1.48 -13.41 15.36
CA ARG A 28 -1.98 -14.59 14.62
C ARG A 28 -2.72 -14.27 13.32
N PHE A 29 -2.45 -13.10 12.75
CA PHE A 29 -2.93 -12.73 11.44
C PHE A 29 -2.29 -13.58 10.34
N VAL A 30 -1.04 -14.00 10.57
CA VAL A 30 -0.24 -14.75 9.61
C VAL A 30 0.58 -15.82 10.36
N SER A 31 0.72 -17.03 9.82
CA SER A 31 1.57 -18.05 10.46
C SER A 31 3.06 -17.72 10.28
N ALA A 32 3.91 -18.15 11.21
CA ALA A 32 5.36 -17.99 11.07
C ALA A 32 5.90 -18.67 9.79
N GLU A 33 5.36 -19.85 9.46
CA GLU A 33 5.66 -20.59 8.23
C GLU A 33 5.33 -19.77 6.98
N PHE A 34 4.18 -19.09 6.98
CA PHE A 34 3.78 -18.22 5.88
C PHE A 34 4.71 -17.02 5.75
N LEU A 35 5.06 -16.37 6.87
CA LEU A 35 5.98 -15.23 6.82
C LEU A 35 7.33 -15.67 6.25
N GLU A 36 7.81 -16.84 6.63
CA GLU A 36 9.05 -17.40 6.09
C GLU A 36 8.93 -17.75 4.60
N TYR A 37 7.79 -18.32 4.18
CA TYR A 37 7.50 -18.54 2.77
C TYR A 37 7.46 -17.24 1.97
N ALA A 38 6.83 -16.19 2.49
CA ALA A 38 6.81 -14.87 1.86
C ALA A 38 8.22 -14.27 1.73
N LYS A 39 9.10 -14.45 2.74
CA LYS A 39 10.52 -14.08 2.63
C LYS A 39 11.25 -14.91 1.57
N GLN A 40 11.00 -16.21 1.48
CA GLN A 40 11.63 -17.03 0.44
C GLN A 40 11.20 -16.60 -0.95
N LEU A 41 9.92 -16.25 -1.13
CA LEU A 41 9.44 -15.64 -2.37
C LEU A 41 10.10 -14.30 -2.62
N ALA A 42 10.29 -13.49 -1.56
CA ALA A 42 11.02 -12.23 -1.65
C ALA A 42 12.40 -12.41 -2.28
N VAL A 43 13.14 -13.42 -1.83
CA VAL A 43 14.45 -13.78 -2.36
C VAL A 43 14.35 -14.26 -3.81
N ARG A 44 13.44 -15.19 -4.13
CA ARG A 44 13.32 -15.79 -5.47
C ARG A 44 13.07 -14.75 -6.57
N TYR A 45 12.20 -13.79 -6.32
CA TYR A 45 11.90 -12.72 -7.27
C TYR A 45 12.99 -11.63 -7.27
N SER A 46 13.74 -11.49 -6.18
CA SER A 46 14.92 -10.60 -6.13
C SER A 46 16.04 -11.08 -7.06
N SER A 47 16.20 -12.39 -7.21
CA SER A 47 17.21 -13.02 -8.09
C SER A 47 16.99 -12.75 -9.59
N GLY A 48 15.80 -12.32 -10.01
CA GLY A 48 15.49 -11.94 -11.40
C GLY A 48 15.94 -10.53 -11.81
N GLY A 49 16.87 -9.91 -11.08
CA GLY A 49 17.32 -8.52 -11.31
C GLY A 49 16.35 -7.46 -10.80
N ARG A 50 15.35 -7.86 -9.99
CA ARG A 50 14.34 -6.99 -9.39
C ARG A 50 14.29 -7.23 -7.88
N GLY A 51 15.35 -6.83 -7.18
CA GLY A 51 15.56 -6.95 -5.72
C GLY A 51 14.57 -6.24 -4.79
N TYR A 52 13.28 -6.24 -5.09
CA TYR A 52 12.31 -5.27 -4.55
C TYR A 52 11.39 -5.82 -3.44
N LEU A 53 11.33 -7.13 -3.20
CA LEU A 53 10.35 -7.65 -2.24
C LEU A 53 10.66 -7.34 -0.77
N ALA A 54 11.94 -7.34 -0.38
CA ALA A 54 12.32 -7.11 1.02
C ALA A 54 11.87 -5.73 1.56
N THR A 55 11.62 -4.78 0.66
CA THR A 55 11.26 -3.41 1.02
C THR A 55 9.77 -3.11 0.85
N HIS A 56 8.99 -4.01 0.26
CA HIS A 56 7.58 -3.74 -0.05
C HIS A 56 6.64 -4.39 0.97
N PRO A 57 5.54 -3.72 1.34
CA PRO A 57 4.57 -4.29 2.27
C PRO A 57 3.92 -5.56 1.72
N LEU A 58 3.57 -6.46 2.63
CA LEU A 58 2.75 -7.63 2.35
C LEU A 58 1.31 -7.35 2.80
N VAL A 59 0.36 -7.64 1.91
CA VAL A 59 -1.08 -7.46 2.11
C VAL A 59 -1.76 -8.82 1.95
N TRP A 60 -2.48 -9.26 2.96
CA TRP A 60 -3.19 -10.55 2.97
C TRP A 60 -4.68 -10.40 3.31
N SER A 61 -5.13 -9.18 3.64
CA SER A 61 -6.55 -8.85 3.88
C SER A 61 -6.84 -7.43 3.44
N LEU A 62 -8.08 -7.14 3.03
CA LEU A 62 -8.49 -5.77 2.69
C LEU A 62 -8.31 -4.83 3.89
N LYS A 63 -8.75 -5.28 5.07
CA LYS A 63 -8.71 -4.49 6.31
C LYS A 63 -7.32 -4.41 6.94
N GLN A 64 -6.27 -4.90 6.28
CA GLN A 64 -4.91 -4.77 6.78
C GLN A 64 -4.31 -3.43 6.35
N PRO A 65 -3.92 -2.54 7.27
CA PRO A 65 -3.15 -1.35 6.92
C PRO A 65 -1.75 -1.72 6.45
N PHE A 66 -1.24 -1.05 5.42
CA PHE A 66 0.11 -1.22 4.92
C PHE A 66 0.77 0.12 4.63
N LEU A 67 2.11 0.16 4.76
CA LEU A 67 2.90 1.38 4.64
C LEU A 67 3.11 1.76 3.17
N VAL A 68 2.88 3.03 2.83
CA VAL A 68 3.24 3.60 1.53
C VAL A 68 4.09 4.85 1.72
N ASP A 69 5.08 5.01 0.85
CA ASP A 69 5.88 6.23 0.75
C ASP A 69 5.24 7.15 -0.30
N LEU A 70 4.94 8.40 0.10
CA LEU A 70 4.25 9.36 -0.74
C LEU A 70 5.13 9.90 -1.88
N SER A 71 6.45 9.79 -1.74
CA SER A 71 7.44 10.26 -2.73
C SER A 71 7.68 9.25 -3.86
N ILE A 72 7.23 8.00 -3.69
CA ILE A 72 7.46 6.94 -4.66
C ILE A 72 6.42 7.04 -5.79
N LEU A 73 6.93 7.10 -7.02
CA LEU A 73 6.13 7.16 -8.25
C LEU A 73 5.21 5.95 -8.44
N ARG A 74 5.75 4.75 -8.14
CA ARG A 74 5.03 3.48 -8.27
C ARG A 74 5.10 2.71 -6.97
N PRO A 75 4.29 3.08 -5.97
CA PRO A 75 4.19 2.28 -4.75
C PRO A 75 3.81 0.85 -5.15
N CYS A 76 4.42 -0.11 -4.48
CA CYS A 76 4.21 -1.53 -4.72
C CYS A 76 3.94 -2.19 -3.38
N ALA A 77 3.00 -3.12 -3.39
CA ALA A 77 2.77 -4.07 -2.31
C ALA A 77 2.70 -5.48 -2.89
N TRP A 78 2.80 -6.49 -2.04
CA TRP A 78 2.62 -7.88 -2.41
C TRP A 78 1.33 -8.39 -1.82
N VAL A 79 0.44 -8.85 -2.68
CA VAL A 79 -0.74 -9.58 -2.23
C VAL A 79 -0.37 -11.03 -2.04
N VAL A 80 -0.83 -11.59 -0.93
CA VAL A 80 -0.77 -13.03 -0.68
C VAL A 80 -2.15 -13.54 -0.25
N ASP A 81 -2.53 -14.69 -0.79
CA ASP A 81 -3.82 -15.34 -0.51
C ASP A 81 -3.66 -16.52 0.49
N HIS A 82 -4.75 -17.19 0.90
CA HIS A 82 -4.66 -18.31 1.85
C HIS A 82 -4.01 -19.56 1.26
N ARG A 83 -3.87 -19.62 -0.07
CA ARG A 83 -3.26 -20.72 -0.81
C ARG A 83 -1.78 -20.46 -1.09
N ASN A 84 -1.22 -19.42 -0.50
CA ASN A 84 0.17 -19.00 -0.70
C ASN A 84 0.48 -18.56 -2.14
N ASN A 85 -0.54 -18.16 -2.91
CA ASN A 85 -0.33 -17.47 -4.18
C ASN A 85 0.08 -16.03 -3.89
N VAL A 86 1.03 -15.53 -4.68
CA VAL A 86 1.60 -14.20 -4.50
C VAL A 86 1.54 -13.42 -5.79
N ALA A 87 1.07 -12.18 -5.70
CA ALA A 87 0.98 -11.28 -6.85
C ALA A 87 1.41 -9.85 -6.48
N PRO A 88 2.16 -9.16 -7.36
CA PRO A 88 2.52 -7.78 -7.13
C PRO A 88 1.32 -6.87 -7.38
N LEU A 89 1.05 -5.99 -6.41
CA LEU A 89 0.05 -4.95 -6.48
C LEU A 89 0.73 -3.61 -6.75
N LEU A 90 0.66 -3.18 -8.02
CA LEU A 90 1.36 -1.99 -8.50
C LEU A 90 0.40 -0.81 -8.58
N PHE A 91 0.71 0.23 -7.83
CA PHE A 91 -0.01 1.50 -7.95
C PHE A 91 0.77 2.47 -8.83
N TYR A 92 0.02 3.31 -9.55
CA TYR A 92 0.57 4.40 -10.35
C TYR A 92 0.11 5.73 -9.80
N ASP A 93 1.05 6.61 -9.44
CA ASP A 93 0.73 7.99 -9.06
C ASP A 93 -0.32 8.11 -7.94
N LEU A 94 -0.19 7.35 -6.84
CA LEU A 94 -1.17 7.40 -5.73
C LEU A 94 -1.31 8.79 -5.12
N PHE A 95 -0.19 9.48 -4.94
CA PHE A 95 -0.11 10.82 -4.35
C PHE A 95 0.52 11.82 -5.34
N GLY A 96 0.29 11.57 -6.63
CA GLY A 96 0.88 12.34 -7.71
C GLY A 96 -0.08 12.52 -8.87
N CYS A 97 0.39 13.21 -9.90
CA CYS A 97 -0.32 13.28 -11.18
C CYS A 97 0.65 13.44 -12.34
N GLN A 98 0.19 13.08 -13.53
CA GLN A 98 0.88 13.39 -14.77
C GLN A 98 0.16 14.52 -15.50
N ASN A 99 0.91 15.58 -15.85
CA ASN A 99 0.42 16.69 -16.67
C ASN A 99 1.32 16.83 -17.90
N GLY A 100 0.83 16.35 -19.05
CA GLY A 100 1.63 16.19 -20.26
C GLY A 100 2.75 15.16 -20.05
N TYR A 101 3.99 15.54 -20.35
CA TYR A 101 5.16 14.69 -20.14
C TYR A 101 5.76 14.79 -18.73
N LYS A 102 5.29 15.76 -17.91
CA LYS A 102 5.82 16.00 -16.57
C LYS A 102 4.99 15.25 -15.53
N ARG A 103 5.67 14.55 -14.63
CA ARG A 103 5.07 13.97 -13.43
C ARG A 103 5.29 14.89 -12.23
N HIS A 104 4.29 14.94 -11.38
CA HIS A 104 4.24 15.79 -10.19
C HIS A 104 3.99 14.91 -8.97
N HIS A 105 4.87 15.01 -7.97
CA HIS A 105 4.76 14.34 -6.68
C HIS A 105 4.93 15.40 -5.59
N PRO A 106 3.88 16.20 -5.35
CA PRO A 106 4.00 17.38 -4.52
C PRO A 106 4.19 17.06 -3.04
N TYR A 107 4.05 15.80 -2.63
CA TYR A 107 4.08 15.36 -1.25
C TYR A 107 5.21 14.35 -0.97
N ARG A 108 5.80 14.45 0.22
CA ARG A 108 6.73 13.49 0.82
C ARG A 108 6.22 13.06 2.18
N GLY A 109 6.80 11.99 2.70
CA GLY A 109 6.40 11.35 3.94
C GLY A 109 5.99 9.90 3.71
N SER A 110 5.38 9.28 4.72
CA SER A 110 4.89 7.92 4.62
C SER A 110 3.61 7.77 5.41
N ALA A 111 2.65 7.00 4.90
CA ALA A 111 1.35 6.80 5.52
C ALA A 111 0.99 5.31 5.56
N LEU A 112 0.14 4.94 6.52
CA LEU A 112 -0.60 3.69 6.44
C LEU A 112 -1.84 3.91 5.57
N VAL A 113 -2.05 3.00 4.64
CA VAL A 113 -3.24 2.94 3.81
C VAL A 113 -3.90 1.59 3.96
N GLN A 114 -5.21 1.52 3.76
CA GLN A 114 -5.99 0.31 3.96
C GLN A 114 -7.02 0.18 2.85
N PHE A 115 -7.21 -1.04 2.37
CA PHE A 115 -8.31 -1.31 1.44
C PHE A 115 -9.63 -1.46 2.19
N GLU A 116 -10.70 -1.08 1.53
CA GLU A 116 -12.04 -1.30 2.05
C GLU A 116 -13.02 -1.51 0.91
N TRP A 117 -14.13 -2.16 1.23
CA TRP A 117 -15.27 -2.20 0.33
C TRP A 117 -15.85 -0.80 0.17
N SER A 118 -16.11 -0.42 -1.07
CA SER A 118 -16.71 0.88 -1.35
C SER A 118 -18.12 0.98 -0.79
N SER A 119 -18.39 2.02 0.00
CA SER A 119 -19.74 2.43 0.41
C SER A 119 -20.31 3.56 -0.46
N LEU A 120 -19.58 3.99 -1.49
CA LEU A 120 -20.03 5.05 -2.40
C LEU A 120 -21.25 4.59 -3.21
N GLN A 121 -22.23 5.48 -3.37
CA GLN A 121 -23.51 5.16 -4.01
C GLN A 121 -23.33 4.72 -5.47
N GLU A 122 -22.41 5.35 -6.19
CA GLU A 122 -22.05 4.99 -7.58
C GLU A 122 -21.46 3.59 -7.73
N HIS A 123 -21.01 2.96 -6.63
CA HIS A 123 -20.45 1.61 -6.61
C HIS A 123 -21.45 0.56 -6.09
N GLN A 124 -22.70 0.95 -5.83
CA GLN A 124 -23.72 0.04 -5.33
C GLN A 124 -23.92 -1.17 -6.28
N GLY A 125 -23.94 -2.38 -5.70
CA GLY A 125 -24.13 -3.62 -6.46
C GLY A 125 -22.88 -4.11 -7.22
N THR A 126 -21.70 -3.53 -6.96
CA THR A 126 -20.42 -3.96 -7.56
C THR A 126 -19.44 -4.42 -6.49
N ARG A 127 -18.53 -5.34 -6.84
CA ARG A 127 -17.39 -5.67 -5.98
C ARG A 127 -16.28 -4.64 -6.19
N THR A 128 -16.50 -3.43 -5.67
CA THR A 128 -15.54 -2.32 -5.79
C THR A 128 -14.79 -2.08 -4.49
N VAL A 129 -13.46 -2.04 -4.59
CA VAL A 129 -12.56 -1.72 -3.48
C VAL A 129 -12.06 -0.28 -3.63
N VAL A 130 -11.99 0.45 -2.52
CA VAL A 130 -11.35 1.77 -2.42
C VAL A 130 -10.15 1.71 -1.48
N LEU A 131 -9.34 2.76 -1.46
CA LEU A 131 -8.14 2.85 -0.63
C LEU A 131 -8.24 4.09 0.26
N ARG A 132 -8.18 3.88 1.57
CA ARG A 132 -8.26 4.93 2.60
C ARG A 132 -6.88 5.21 3.17
N LEU A 133 -6.57 6.48 3.42
CA LEU A 133 -5.42 6.89 4.22
C LEU A 133 -5.80 6.78 5.70
N VAL A 134 -5.16 5.86 6.42
CA VAL A 134 -5.47 5.61 7.83
C VAL A 134 -4.79 6.66 8.71
N LYS A 135 -3.46 6.79 8.57
CA LYS A 135 -2.66 7.76 9.32
C LYS A 135 -1.31 8.01 8.66
N PHE A 136 -0.71 9.17 8.93
CA PHE A 136 0.69 9.44 8.63
C PHE A 136 1.61 8.77 9.66
N ILE A 137 2.69 8.17 9.16
CA ILE A 137 3.78 7.60 9.97
C ILE A 137 4.98 8.54 10.00
N LYS A 138 5.27 9.15 8.86
CA LYS A 138 6.18 10.30 8.78
C LYS A 138 5.33 11.52 8.38
N PRO A 139 5.58 12.70 8.97
CA PRO A 139 4.82 13.90 8.66
C PRO A 139 4.71 14.16 7.15
N LEU A 140 3.56 14.68 6.75
CA LEU A 140 3.32 15.12 5.37
C LEU A 140 4.16 16.37 5.09
N GLU A 141 5.03 16.30 4.09
CA GLU A 141 5.85 17.42 3.65
C GLU A 141 5.47 17.83 2.22
N ARG A 142 5.38 19.14 1.98
CA ARG A 142 5.21 19.69 0.63
C ARG A 142 6.57 19.86 -0.04
N THR A 143 6.69 19.41 -1.28
CA THR A 143 7.90 19.58 -2.09
C THR A 143 7.94 20.94 -2.78
N ASN A 144 9.09 21.29 -3.36
CA ASN A 144 9.28 22.48 -4.20
C ASN A 144 8.67 22.32 -5.61
N ASP A 145 7.42 21.83 -5.69
CA ASP A 145 6.65 21.64 -6.92
C ASP A 145 5.30 22.39 -6.84
N PRO A 146 5.29 23.72 -7.01
CA PRO A 146 4.07 24.53 -6.86
C PRO A 146 2.99 24.15 -7.87
N LYS A 147 3.39 23.73 -9.08
CA LYS A 147 2.44 23.22 -10.08
C LYS A 147 1.82 21.91 -9.61
N GLY A 148 2.61 20.98 -9.09
CA GLY A 148 2.08 19.76 -8.48
C GLY A 148 1.10 20.04 -7.35
N LEU A 149 1.43 20.96 -6.44
CA LEU A 149 0.58 21.36 -5.31
C LEU A 149 -0.77 21.95 -5.75
N SER A 150 -0.80 22.65 -6.90
CA SER A 150 -2.06 23.15 -7.48
C SER A 150 -2.90 22.06 -8.15
N LEU A 151 -2.29 20.92 -8.49
CA LEU A 151 -2.96 19.85 -9.22
C LEU A 151 -3.43 18.74 -8.27
N VAL A 152 -2.56 18.24 -7.39
CA VAL A 152 -2.85 17.07 -6.55
C VAL A 152 -3.44 17.50 -5.20
N PRO A 153 -4.66 17.05 -4.85
CA PRO A 153 -5.26 17.31 -3.54
C PRO A 153 -4.33 16.88 -2.41
N GLU A 154 -4.33 17.67 -1.33
CA GLU A 154 -3.55 17.33 -0.14
C GLU A 154 -4.15 16.08 0.53
N PRO A 155 -3.36 15.01 0.75
CA PRO A 155 -3.85 13.81 1.40
C PRO A 155 -4.18 14.08 2.88
N ARG A 156 -5.26 13.47 3.37
CA ARG A 156 -5.76 13.66 4.75
C ARG A 156 -6.03 12.32 5.43
N GLU A 157 -5.76 12.27 6.72
CA GLU A 157 -6.07 11.10 7.54
C GLU A 157 -7.58 10.84 7.59
N GLY A 158 -7.94 9.57 7.51
CA GLY A 158 -9.33 9.14 7.46
C GLY A 158 -10.01 9.36 6.12
N GLU A 159 -9.40 9.98 5.11
CA GLU A 159 -10.03 10.21 3.80
C GLU A 159 -9.64 9.14 2.75
N LEU A 160 -10.47 9.01 1.71
CA LEU A 160 -10.15 8.18 0.56
C LEU A 160 -9.02 8.83 -0.26
N ILE A 161 -8.12 8.01 -0.79
CA ILE A 161 -7.07 8.50 -1.67
C ILE A 161 -7.70 8.96 -2.98
N MET A 162 -7.38 10.17 -3.40
CA MET A 162 -7.93 10.78 -4.61
C MET A 162 -6.98 10.57 -5.80
N LYS A 163 -7.52 10.29 -6.97
CA LYS A 163 -6.78 10.26 -8.23
C LYS A 163 -7.38 11.17 -9.30
N PRO A 164 -6.56 11.66 -10.24
CA PRO A 164 -7.07 12.30 -11.44
C PRO A 164 -8.05 11.38 -12.16
N ASP A 165 -9.25 11.86 -12.45
CA ASP A 165 -10.22 11.14 -13.25
C ASP A 165 -9.73 11.12 -14.71
N PRO A 166 -9.35 9.94 -15.26
CA PRO A 166 -8.79 9.85 -16.61
C PRO A 166 -9.80 10.27 -17.69
N TYR A 167 -11.10 10.23 -17.40
CA TYR A 167 -12.16 10.56 -18.36
C TYR A 167 -12.48 12.05 -18.40
N VAL A 168 -12.10 12.80 -17.36
CA VAL A 168 -12.41 14.23 -17.24
C VAL A 168 -11.21 15.14 -17.56
N ILE A 169 -10.12 14.59 -18.08
CA ILE A 169 -9.01 15.38 -18.66
C ILE A 169 -9.46 15.99 -19.99
N ARG A 170 -10.40 16.94 -19.96
CA ARG A 170 -10.82 17.75 -21.11
C ARG A 170 -10.84 19.21 -20.68
N ARG A 171 -10.02 20.04 -21.33
CA ARG A 171 -10.01 21.52 -21.22
C ARG A 171 -9.61 22.07 -19.84
N GLY A 172 -8.46 21.66 -19.31
CA GLY A 172 -7.80 22.35 -18.19
C GLY A 172 -8.40 22.13 -16.79
N ASN A 173 -9.59 21.52 -16.67
CA ASN A 173 -10.19 21.19 -15.39
C ASN A 173 -9.87 19.75 -15.02
N LEU A 174 -8.80 19.55 -14.24
CA LEU A 174 -8.48 18.26 -13.65
C LEU A 174 -9.51 17.96 -12.55
N LYS A 175 -10.39 16.98 -12.77
CA LYS A 175 -11.26 16.47 -11.70
C LYS A 175 -10.57 15.31 -11.00
N TYR A 176 -10.80 15.23 -9.70
CA TYR A 176 -10.35 14.13 -8.87
C TYR A 176 -11.54 13.30 -8.44
N ALA A 177 -11.35 11.99 -8.41
CA ALA A 177 -12.29 11.03 -7.86
C ALA A 177 -11.53 10.12 -6.87
N PRO A 178 -12.23 9.52 -5.89
CA PRO A 178 -11.61 8.48 -5.07
C PRO A 178 -10.98 7.40 -5.93
N TRP A 179 -9.83 6.89 -5.50
CA TRP A 179 -9.24 5.71 -6.09
C TRP A 179 -10.15 4.53 -5.82
N PHE A 180 -10.49 3.79 -6.87
CA PHE A 180 -11.26 2.57 -6.75
C PHE A 180 -10.80 1.53 -7.76
N CYS A 181 -11.12 0.27 -7.47
CA CYS A 181 -10.95 -0.86 -8.37
C CYS A 181 -12.24 -1.69 -8.36
N ASP A 182 -13.00 -1.62 -9.45
CA ASP A 182 -14.12 -2.52 -9.73
C ASP A 182 -13.58 -3.87 -10.17
N LEU A 183 -13.83 -4.91 -9.38
CA LEU A 183 -13.27 -6.23 -9.58
C LEU A 183 -14.04 -7.06 -10.61
N ASP A 184 -15.22 -6.63 -11.02
CA ASP A 184 -16.07 -7.33 -11.97
C ASP A 184 -15.84 -6.82 -13.40
N LYS A 185 -15.49 -5.54 -13.56
CA LYS A 185 -15.29 -4.94 -14.89
C LYS A 185 -13.93 -5.28 -15.52
N PRO A 186 -13.88 -5.58 -16.83
CA PRO A 186 -12.64 -5.67 -17.60
C PRO A 186 -12.02 -4.29 -17.80
N GLN A 187 -11.07 -3.91 -16.94
CA GLN A 187 -10.32 -2.67 -17.10
C GLN A 187 -9.03 -2.92 -17.88
N ARG A 188 -8.93 -2.38 -19.11
CA ARG A 188 -7.81 -2.65 -20.04
C ARG A 188 -6.42 -2.31 -19.48
N ALA A 189 -6.31 -1.43 -18.49
CA ALA A 189 -5.05 -0.93 -17.94
C ALA A 189 -4.67 -1.43 -16.53
N SER A 190 -5.50 -2.29 -15.90
CA SER A 190 -5.40 -2.55 -14.44
C SER A 190 -5.18 -4.00 -14.04
N ARG A 191 -4.66 -4.87 -14.93
CA ARG A 191 -4.38 -6.28 -14.57
C ARG A 191 -3.45 -6.41 -13.36
N THR A 192 -2.50 -5.49 -13.21
CA THR A 192 -1.52 -5.45 -12.10
C THR A 192 -2.10 -4.97 -10.76
N ILE A 193 -3.37 -4.59 -10.73
CA ILE A 193 -4.08 -4.21 -9.51
C ILE A 193 -5.22 -5.19 -9.26
N ARG A 194 -6.03 -5.43 -10.29
CA ARG A 194 -7.25 -6.22 -10.17
C ARG A 194 -7.01 -7.68 -9.83
N GLU A 195 -6.10 -8.37 -10.53
CA GLU A 195 -5.86 -9.79 -10.25
C GLU A 195 -5.30 -10.00 -8.84
N PRO A 196 -4.31 -9.22 -8.37
CA PRO A 196 -3.92 -9.25 -6.95
C PRO A 196 -5.12 -9.01 -6.02
N LEU A 197 -5.95 -7.99 -6.25
CA LEU A 197 -7.08 -7.74 -5.36
C LEU A 197 -8.16 -8.84 -5.38
N ARG A 198 -8.34 -9.56 -6.49
CA ARG A 198 -9.21 -10.74 -6.53
C ARG A 198 -8.65 -11.89 -5.68
N LEU A 199 -7.33 -12.08 -5.66
CA LEU A 199 -6.69 -13.05 -4.79
C LEU A 199 -6.99 -12.77 -3.30
N LEU A 200 -7.08 -11.50 -2.89
CA LEU A 200 -7.47 -11.15 -1.52
C LEU A 200 -8.92 -11.53 -1.16
N LEU A 201 -9.78 -11.81 -2.15
CA LEU A 201 -11.23 -11.79 -2.00
C LEU A 201 -11.92 -13.11 -2.29
N ASP A 202 -11.44 -13.86 -3.27
CA ASP A 202 -11.97 -15.20 -3.63
C ASP A 202 -11.83 -16.22 -2.46
N ASP A 203 -11.13 -15.79 -1.42
CA ASP A 203 -10.78 -16.51 -0.22
C ASP A 203 -11.67 -16.16 0.99
N GLY A 204 -12.20 -14.93 1.06
CA GLY A 204 -12.94 -14.41 2.22
C GLY A 204 -14.43 -14.76 2.22
N GLU A 205 -15.04 -15.02 1.06
CA GLU A 205 -16.48 -15.35 0.97
C GLU A 205 -16.77 -16.84 1.23
N LYS A 206 -15.75 -17.71 1.27
CA LYS A 206 -15.91 -19.16 1.48
C LYS A 206 -15.82 -19.61 2.94
N THR A 207 -15.59 -18.71 3.89
CA THR A 207 -15.71 -19.04 5.32
C THR A 207 -16.95 -18.38 5.91
N PRO A 208 -18.15 -18.98 5.78
CA PRO A 208 -19.21 -18.68 6.71
C PRO A 208 -18.78 -19.22 8.08
N ASN A 209 -18.66 -18.36 9.09
CA ASN A 209 -18.56 -18.76 10.50
C ASN A 209 -17.49 -19.81 10.83
N ARG A 210 -16.21 -19.44 10.72
CA ARG A 210 -15.33 -19.73 11.87
C ARG A 210 -15.21 -18.46 12.67
N SER A 211 -16.22 -18.19 13.49
CA SER A 211 -16.00 -17.44 14.72
C SER A 211 -14.97 -18.23 15.52
N LEU A 212 -13.69 -17.91 15.33
CA LEU A 212 -12.78 -18.01 16.45
C LEU A 212 -13.31 -16.98 17.43
N ASP A 213 -13.98 -17.49 18.45
CA ASP A 213 -14.43 -16.77 19.63
C ASP A 213 -13.19 -16.16 20.30
N LEU A 214 -12.69 -15.07 19.73
CA LEU A 214 -11.59 -14.28 20.24
C LEU A 214 -12.24 -13.07 20.88
N GLY A 215 -12.73 -13.28 22.10
CA GLY A 215 -12.94 -12.22 23.07
C GLY A 215 -11.61 -11.54 23.35
N VAL A 216 -11.22 -10.62 22.47
CA VAL A 216 -10.15 -9.66 22.74
C VAL A 216 -10.81 -8.29 22.68
N SER A 217 -11.08 -7.79 23.87
CA SER A 217 -11.57 -6.45 24.12
C SER A 217 -10.69 -5.44 23.39
N LEU A 218 -11.29 -4.66 22.49
CA LEU A 218 -10.72 -3.45 21.92
C LEU A 218 -10.55 -2.42 23.04
N GLY A 219 -9.43 -2.51 23.76
CA GLY A 219 -9.11 -1.60 24.84
C GLY A 219 -7.63 -1.64 25.12
N LEU A 220 -6.81 -1.01 24.27
CA LEU A 220 -5.43 -0.58 24.55
C LEU A 220 -4.87 0.24 23.37
N TRP A 221 -5.46 1.41 23.16
CA TRP A 221 -4.79 2.54 22.47
C TRP A 221 -5.13 3.83 23.22
N ASN A 222 -4.88 3.85 24.54
CA ASN A 222 -4.92 5.05 25.37
C ASN A 222 -4.04 4.80 26.61
N ALA A 223 -2.73 5.02 26.48
CA ALA A 223 -1.80 5.29 27.58
C ALA A 223 -0.38 5.51 27.04
N MET A 224 -0.16 6.60 26.32
CA MET A 224 1.17 7.22 26.25
C MET A 224 0.97 8.73 26.25
N ASP A 225 0.52 9.25 27.40
CA ASP A 225 0.83 10.62 27.78
C ASP A 225 0.73 10.77 29.30
N ASN A 226 1.58 11.64 29.84
CA ASN A 226 1.82 11.97 31.25
C ASN A 226 2.90 11.15 31.98
N SER A 227 4.15 11.56 31.79
CA SER A 227 4.99 11.94 32.94
C SER A 227 6.26 12.66 32.47
N VAL A 228 6.21 13.98 32.50
CA VAL A 228 7.41 14.81 32.72
C VAL A 228 7.08 15.75 33.86
N SER A 229 7.73 15.55 35.00
CA SER A 229 8.43 16.58 35.79
C SER A 229 8.90 15.97 37.11
N PRO A 230 10.14 16.22 37.56
CA PRO A 230 10.39 16.49 38.97
C PRO A 230 9.98 17.93 39.32
#